data_AF-A0A1E4TH95-F1
#
_entry.id   AF-A0A1E4TH95-F1
#
_cell.length_a   1.000
_cell.length_b   1.000
_cell.length_c   1.000
_cell.angle_alpha   90.00
_cell.angle_beta   90.00
_cell.angle_gamma   90.00
#
_symmetry.space_group_name_H-M   'P 1'
#
loop_
_entity.id
_entity.type
_entity.pdbx_description
1 polymer ?
#
loop_
_entity_poly.entity_id
_entity_poly.type
_entity_poly.pdbx_seq_one_letter_code
_entity_poly.pdbx_strand_id
1 'polypeptide(L)'
;MPLSAVQKKEDADAPKPTMWQKVKHALSHYWDGTKLLGTEIKISVRLAVKMASGYELSRREQRQLTRTTQDMVRLVPFSVFLIVPFAELLLPVALKLFPNLLPSTYEAQSERDKKVGNLRKVRVDVSSFLRKTIEETGLVSVPTMTEVQQEKFREFFQKIRSEGSDPTPEELITVCRIFKDDLILDNLSRPQLVAMARYMNLSAFGTDLILRYNIRYKLRQTKQDDRQILYEGVDSLSVAELQQVCMSRGIQTFGVSPGKLRDDLSTWLRLRLVERVPATLLVLSSAYLYSNAVIPTDGDSAKSYYDALTAVLSSIPDEVFHETDLEVSSATGSATNKQRLEVLKEQEELIKEENQQEKESGHVINVKDDASADDEEVAAVATSAKGEEEGPKKAEEPVKDRKGDETKV
;
A
#
# COMPACT_ATOMS: atom_id res chain seq x y z
N MET A 1 34.34 15.94 -16.91
CA MET A 1 33.99 17.31 -17.36
C MET A 1 32.51 17.35 -17.73
N PRO A 2 31.75 18.40 -17.37
CA PRO A 2 30.31 18.33 -17.28
C PRO A 2 29.63 18.58 -18.63
N LEU A 3 29.03 17.54 -19.22
CA LEU A 3 28.08 17.66 -20.33
C LEU A 3 26.83 18.49 -19.95
N SER A 4 26.50 18.55 -18.65
CA SER A 4 25.33 19.30 -18.15
C SER A 4 25.53 20.82 -18.14
N ALA A 5 26.77 21.32 -18.01
CA ALA A 5 27.05 22.75 -18.04
C ALA A 5 27.10 23.31 -19.46
N VAL A 6 27.39 22.44 -20.45
CA VAL A 6 27.40 22.78 -21.87
C VAL A 6 25.96 22.83 -22.41
N GLN A 7 25.10 21.85 -22.09
CA GLN A 7 23.68 21.86 -22.47
C GLN A 7 22.92 23.05 -21.86
N LYS A 8 23.19 23.40 -20.60
CA LYS A 8 22.52 24.53 -19.93
C LYS A 8 22.89 25.91 -20.51
N LYS A 9 24.00 26.02 -21.25
CA LYS A 9 24.38 27.24 -21.97
C LYS A 9 23.75 27.33 -23.36
N GLU A 10 23.51 26.20 -24.03
CA GLU A 10 22.84 26.18 -25.34
C GLU A 10 21.33 26.47 -25.23
N ASP A 11 20.66 25.98 -24.18
CA ASP A 11 19.23 26.24 -23.95
C ASP A 11 18.92 27.70 -23.55
N ALA A 12 19.93 28.47 -23.13
CA ALA A 12 19.77 29.85 -22.68
C ALA A 12 19.71 30.87 -23.85
N ASP A 13 20.13 30.47 -25.05
CA ASP A 13 20.22 31.34 -26.25
C ASP A 13 19.17 30.99 -27.33
N ALA A 14 18.29 30.03 -27.07
CA ALA A 14 17.20 29.69 -27.98
C ALA A 14 16.13 30.81 -27.98
N PRO A 15 15.72 31.34 -29.14
CA PRO A 15 14.68 32.36 -29.22
C PRO A 15 13.38 31.82 -28.61
N LYS A 16 12.84 32.54 -27.63
CA LYS A 16 11.56 32.18 -26.98
C LYS A 16 10.51 31.97 -28.07
N PRO A 17 9.78 30.82 -28.07
CA PRO A 17 8.84 30.52 -29.12
C PRO A 17 7.79 31.63 -29.21
N THR A 18 7.51 32.05 -30.45
CA THR A 18 6.48 33.05 -30.75
C THR A 18 5.11 32.58 -30.26
N MET A 19 4.19 33.51 -29.98
CA MET A 19 2.83 33.17 -29.53
C MET A 19 2.13 32.22 -30.51
N TRP A 20 2.36 32.39 -31.82
CA TRP A 20 1.85 31.49 -32.85
C TRP A 20 2.45 30.09 -32.79
N GLN A 21 3.76 29.97 -32.56
CA GLN A 21 4.41 28.66 -32.35
C GLN A 21 3.84 27.95 -31.12
N LYS A 22 3.62 28.68 -30.01
CA LYS A 22 3.00 28.11 -28.80
C LYS A 22 1.59 27.60 -29.05
N VAL A 23 0.76 28.36 -29.76
CA VAL A 23 -0.61 27.96 -30.13
C VAL A 23 -0.58 26.73 -31.04
N LYS A 24 0.29 26.72 -32.07
CA LYS A 24 0.44 25.56 -32.97
C LYS A 24 0.88 24.30 -32.21
N HIS A 25 1.84 24.42 -31.30
CA HIS A 25 2.29 23.32 -30.45
C HIS A 25 1.18 22.79 -29.54
N ALA A 26 0.41 23.69 -28.91
CA ALA A 26 -0.72 23.31 -28.08
C ALA A 26 -1.78 22.56 -28.90
N LEU A 27 -2.19 23.09 -30.05
CA LEU A 27 -3.18 22.45 -30.92
C LEU A 27 -2.70 21.08 -31.43
N SER A 28 -1.43 20.95 -31.82
CA SER A 28 -0.85 19.66 -32.21
C SER A 28 -0.91 18.66 -31.06
N HIS A 29 -0.52 19.07 -29.86
CA HIS A 29 -0.54 18.23 -28.66
C HIS A 29 -1.95 17.69 -28.36
N TYR A 30 -2.97 18.56 -28.42
CA TYR A 30 -4.35 18.11 -28.20
C TYR A 30 -4.88 17.24 -29.34
N TRP A 31 -4.51 17.50 -30.58
CA TRP A 31 -4.89 16.69 -31.73
C TRP A 31 -4.28 15.28 -31.68
N ASP A 32 -2.99 15.20 -31.37
CA ASP A 32 -2.27 13.94 -31.24
C ASP A 32 -2.75 13.17 -30.02
N GLY A 33 -3.03 13.85 -28.90
CA GLY A 33 -3.67 13.27 -27.72
C GLY A 33 -5.06 12.71 -28.03
N THR A 34 -5.89 13.41 -28.80
CA THR A 34 -7.24 12.93 -29.17
C THR A 34 -7.17 11.68 -30.05
N LYS A 35 -6.22 11.63 -31.01
CA LYS A 35 -5.97 10.41 -31.79
C LYS A 35 -5.52 9.26 -30.90
N LEU A 36 -4.59 9.52 -29.97
CA LEU A 36 -4.09 8.53 -29.02
C LEU A 36 -5.25 7.96 -28.20
N LEU A 37 -6.07 8.81 -27.58
CA LEU A 37 -7.22 8.39 -26.79
C LEU A 37 -8.20 7.53 -27.60
N GLY A 38 -8.49 7.93 -28.85
CA GLY A 38 -9.33 7.15 -29.75
C GLY A 38 -8.77 5.75 -30.03
N THR A 39 -7.45 5.63 -30.25
CA THR A 39 -6.80 4.32 -30.41
C THR A 39 -6.84 3.48 -29.12
N GLU A 40 -6.64 4.11 -27.97
CA GLU A 40 -6.69 3.45 -26.67
C GLU A 40 -8.09 2.91 -26.34
N ILE A 41 -9.14 3.69 -26.63
CA ILE A 41 -10.54 3.26 -26.49
C ILE A 41 -10.80 2.04 -27.38
N LYS A 42 -10.35 2.07 -28.64
CA LYS A 42 -10.53 0.93 -29.57
C LYS A 42 -9.86 -0.34 -29.07
N ILE A 43 -8.64 -0.24 -28.54
CA ILE A 43 -7.92 -1.38 -27.95
C ILE A 43 -8.67 -1.87 -26.71
N SER A 44 -9.08 -0.98 -25.82
CA SER A 44 -9.77 -1.32 -24.59
C SER A 44 -11.13 -1.99 -24.83
N VAL A 45 -11.88 -1.59 -25.86
CA VAL A 45 -13.11 -2.29 -26.27
C VAL A 45 -12.79 -3.73 -26.71
N ARG A 46 -11.72 -3.95 -27.48
CA ARG A 46 -11.29 -5.30 -27.88
C ARG A 46 -10.89 -6.15 -26.66
N LEU A 47 -10.16 -5.57 -25.71
CA LEU A 47 -9.76 -6.26 -24.49
C LEU A 47 -10.94 -6.57 -23.58
N ALA A 48 -11.92 -5.66 -23.48
CA ALA A 48 -13.17 -5.90 -22.77
C ALA A 48 -13.96 -7.05 -23.39
N VAL A 49 -14.03 -7.14 -24.73
CA VAL A 49 -14.65 -8.28 -25.43
C VAL A 49 -13.89 -9.59 -25.18
N LYS A 50 -12.55 -9.56 -25.22
CA LYS A 50 -11.70 -10.73 -24.90
C LYS A 50 -12.00 -11.24 -23.49
N MET A 51 -12.05 -10.34 -22.50
CA MET A 51 -12.40 -10.65 -21.12
C MET A 51 -13.83 -11.19 -20.99
N ALA A 52 -14.81 -10.54 -21.63
CA ALA A 52 -16.21 -10.99 -21.62
C ALA A 52 -16.40 -12.37 -22.28
N SER A 53 -15.49 -12.77 -23.16
CA SER A 53 -15.45 -14.09 -23.79
C SER A 53 -14.78 -15.16 -22.91
N GLY A 54 -14.37 -14.81 -21.69
CA GLY A 54 -13.77 -15.74 -20.72
C GLY A 54 -12.25 -15.91 -20.83
N TYR A 55 -11.56 -15.13 -21.67
CA TYR A 55 -10.10 -15.16 -21.75
C TYR A 55 -9.47 -14.26 -20.68
N GLU A 56 -8.41 -14.77 -20.06
CA GLU A 56 -7.58 -13.95 -19.17
C GLU A 56 -6.81 -12.89 -19.97
N LEU A 57 -6.68 -11.72 -19.36
CA LEU A 57 -5.84 -10.64 -19.89
C LEU A 57 -4.43 -10.78 -19.34
N SER A 58 -3.44 -10.54 -20.19
CA SER A 58 -2.06 -10.32 -19.70
C SER A 58 -2.00 -9.08 -18.82
N ARG A 59 -0.95 -8.95 -18.01
CA ARG A 59 -0.75 -7.78 -17.16
C ARG A 59 -0.78 -6.46 -17.96
N ARG A 60 -0.14 -6.47 -19.14
CA ARG A 60 -0.12 -5.32 -20.05
C ARG A 60 -1.52 -4.96 -20.56
N GLU A 61 -2.31 -5.96 -20.93
CA GLU A 61 -3.68 -5.77 -21.40
C GLU A 61 -4.57 -5.21 -20.28
N GLN A 62 -4.51 -5.79 -19.08
CA GLN A 62 -5.30 -5.34 -17.94
C GLN A 62 -4.95 -3.90 -17.55
N ARG A 63 -3.65 -3.54 -17.58
CA ARG A 63 -3.19 -2.19 -17.27
C ARG A 63 -3.65 -1.17 -18.30
N GLN A 64 -3.60 -1.53 -19.59
CA GLN A 64 -4.09 -0.69 -20.67
C GLN A 64 -5.60 -0.43 -20.51
N LEU A 65 -6.39 -1.49 -20.29
CA LEU A 65 -7.83 -1.39 -20.06
C LEU A 65 -8.14 -0.50 -18.85
N THR A 66 -7.45 -0.71 -17.73
CA THR A 66 -7.66 0.07 -16.51
C THR A 66 -7.32 1.55 -16.71
N ARG A 67 -6.19 1.86 -17.36
CA ARG A 67 -5.79 3.24 -17.65
C ARG A 67 -6.83 3.94 -18.52
N THR A 68 -7.22 3.32 -19.63
CA THR A 68 -8.18 3.92 -20.56
C THR A 68 -9.54 4.12 -19.91
N THR A 69 -10.00 3.18 -19.08
CA THR A 69 -11.24 3.34 -18.30
C THR A 69 -11.15 4.53 -17.34
N GLN A 70 -10.04 4.69 -16.62
CA GLN A 70 -9.83 5.85 -15.75
C GLN A 70 -9.81 7.17 -16.52
N ASP A 71 -9.12 7.20 -17.67
CA ASP A 71 -9.07 8.38 -18.55
C ASP A 71 -10.45 8.72 -19.11
N MET A 72 -11.29 7.73 -19.44
CA MET A 72 -12.68 7.93 -19.85
C MET A 72 -13.54 8.52 -18.72
N VAL A 73 -13.40 8.01 -17.49
CA VAL A 73 -14.12 8.57 -16.33
C VAL A 73 -13.73 10.02 -16.08
N ARG A 74 -12.44 10.36 -16.22
CA ARG A 74 -11.96 11.76 -16.13
C ARG A 74 -12.40 12.62 -17.31
N LEU A 75 -12.60 12.04 -18.49
CA LEU A 75 -13.07 12.75 -19.67
C LEU A 75 -14.51 13.26 -19.50
N VAL A 76 -15.37 12.57 -18.75
CA VAL A 76 -16.78 12.96 -18.57
C VAL A 76 -16.90 14.38 -17.97
N PRO A 77 -16.35 14.70 -16.78
CA PRO A 77 -16.39 16.06 -16.25
C PRO A 77 -15.58 17.04 -17.10
N PHE A 78 -14.50 16.60 -17.76
CA PHE A 78 -13.73 17.44 -18.68
C PHE A 78 -14.51 17.84 -19.93
N SER A 79 -15.39 16.97 -20.44
CA SER A 79 -16.16 17.20 -21.67
C SER A 79 -17.11 18.41 -21.58
N VAL A 80 -17.53 18.77 -20.36
CA VAL A 80 -18.33 19.98 -20.10
C VAL A 80 -17.60 21.24 -20.58
N PHE A 81 -16.27 21.30 -20.42
CA PHE A 81 -15.45 22.43 -20.86
C PHE A 81 -15.35 22.54 -22.38
N LEU A 82 -15.53 21.42 -23.11
CA LEU A 82 -15.52 21.39 -24.57
C LEU A 82 -16.88 21.76 -25.16
N ILE A 83 -17.97 21.35 -24.50
CA ILE A 83 -19.34 21.54 -24.99
C ILE A 83 -19.84 22.96 -24.69
N VAL A 84 -19.51 23.51 -23.52
CA VAL A 84 -19.98 24.82 -23.09
C VAL A 84 -19.07 25.93 -23.67
N PRO A 85 -19.60 26.85 -24.50
CA PRO A 85 -18.81 27.96 -25.02
C PRO A 85 -18.18 28.79 -23.90
N PHE A 86 -16.92 29.20 -24.08
CA PHE A 86 -16.12 29.97 -23.11
C PHE A 86 -15.78 29.27 -21.78
N ALA A 87 -16.23 28.03 -21.56
CA ALA A 87 -15.84 27.28 -20.36
C ALA A 87 -14.33 27.00 -20.29
N GLU A 88 -13.63 26.93 -21.43
CA GLU A 88 -12.17 26.83 -21.50
C GLU A 88 -11.45 27.91 -20.65
N LEU A 89 -12.03 29.11 -20.54
CA LEU A 89 -11.47 30.19 -19.72
C LEU A 89 -11.43 29.83 -18.22
N LEU A 90 -12.27 28.90 -17.79
CA LEU A 90 -12.31 28.38 -16.42
C LEU A 90 -11.34 27.20 -16.20
N LEU A 91 -10.75 26.61 -17.24
CA LEU A 91 -9.82 25.49 -17.09
C LEU A 91 -8.64 25.80 -16.16
N PRO A 92 -7.97 26.98 -16.21
CA PRO A 92 -6.90 27.30 -15.27
C PRO A 92 -7.35 27.27 -13.79
N VAL A 93 -8.59 27.70 -13.53
CA VAL A 93 -9.18 27.68 -12.18
C VAL A 93 -9.55 26.25 -11.80
N ALA A 94 -10.17 25.50 -12.73
CA ALA A 94 -10.57 24.11 -12.52
C ALA A 94 -9.37 23.20 -12.25
N LEU A 95 -8.25 23.36 -12.96
CA LEU A 95 -7.03 22.58 -12.74
C LEU A 95 -6.35 22.92 -11.41
N LYS A 96 -6.52 24.14 -10.91
CA LYS A 96 -6.04 24.54 -9.58
C LYS A 96 -6.86 23.90 -8.46
N LEU A 97 -8.17 23.72 -8.67
CA LEU A 97 -9.08 23.06 -7.72
C LEU A 97 -9.03 21.53 -7.83
N PHE A 98 -8.84 21.01 -9.04
CA PHE A 98 -8.87 19.58 -9.38
C PHE A 98 -7.61 19.19 -10.17
N PRO A 99 -6.46 18.96 -9.51
CA PRO A 99 -5.17 18.72 -10.17
C PRO A 99 -5.09 17.41 -10.99
N ASN A 100 -6.09 16.53 -10.86
CA ASN A 100 -6.20 15.27 -11.61
C ASN A 100 -7.40 15.26 -12.59
N LEU A 101 -7.87 16.45 -13.01
CA LEU A 101 -9.01 16.60 -13.92
C LEU A 101 -8.71 16.10 -15.34
N LEU A 102 -7.48 16.29 -15.82
CA LEU A 102 -7.13 15.90 -17.19
C LEU A 102 -6.94 14.38 -17.32
N PRO A 103 -7.45 13.77 -18.40
CA PRO A 103 -7.00 12.46 -18.83
C PRO A 103 -5.48 12.44 -19.02
N SER A 104 -4.83 11.33 -18.68
CA SER A 104 -3.37 11.19 -18.74
C SER A 104 -2.80 11.44 -20.14
N THR A 105 -3.62 11.24 -21.16
CA THR A 105 -3.33 11.49 -22.58
C THR A 105 -3.07 12.97 -22.91
N TYR A 106 -3.68 13.90 -22.16
CA TYR A 106 -3.54 15.34 -22.39
C TYR A 106 -2.49 16.00 -21.48
N GLU A 107 -1.94 15.26 -20.52
CA GLU A 107 -0.96 15.76 -19.56
C GLU A 107 0.42 16.01 -20.22
N ALA A 108 1.01 17.17 -19.96
CA ALA A 108 2.32 17.52 -20.51
C ALA A 108 3.45 16.74 -19.82
N GLN A 109 4.54 16.46 -20.54
CA GLN A 109 5.71 15.76 -19.97
C GLN A 109 6.26 16.47 -18.72
N SER A 110 6.35 17.81 -18.77
CA SER A 110 6.84 18.61 -17.64
C SER A 110 5.94 18.54 -16.40
N GLU A 111 4.64 18.29 -16.56
CA GLU A 111 3.71 18.10 -15.43
C GLU A 111 3.89 16.72 -14.81
N ARG A 112 4.07 15.68 -15.63
CA ARG A 112 4.41 14.33 -15.17
C ARG A 112 5.72 14.33 -14.39
N ASP A 113 6.75 14.98 -14.92
CA ASP A 113 8.06 15.10 -14.28
C ASP A 113 7.96 15.87 -12.94
N LYS A 114 7.13 16.93 -12.89
CA LYS A 114 6.84 17.65 -11.63
C LYS A 114 6.14 16.76 -10.62
N LYS A 115 5.15 15.94 -11.01
CA LYS A 115 4.46 15.00 -10.12
C LYS A 115 5.43 13.97 -9.54
N VAL A 116 6.28 13.38 -10.38
CA VAL A 116 7.33 12.44 -9.94
C VAL A 116 8.32 13.13 -8.99
N GLY A 117 8.77 14.34 -9.33
CA GLY A 117 9.66 15.14 -8.48
C GLY A 117 9.05 15.52 -7.13
N ASN A 118 7.76 15.87 -7.10
CA ASN A 118 7.03 16.17 -5.87
C ASN A 118 6.84 14.92 -5.01
N LEU A 119 6.46 13.79 -5.61
CA LEU A 119 6.35 12.52 -4.88
C LEU A 119 7.70 12.13 -4.26
N ARG A 120 8.81 12.33 -4.98
CA ARG A 120 10.14 12.11 -4.43
C ARG A 120 10.40 12.96 -3.19
N LYS A 121 10.10 14.26 -3.22
CA LYS A 121 10.26 15.15 -2.06
C LYS A 121 9.43 14.67 -0.88
N VAL A 122 8.15 14.38 -1.13
CA VAL A 122 7.24 13.82 -0.12
C VAL A 122 7.81 12.55 0.50
N ARG A 123 8.38 11.64 -0.30
CA ARG A 123 9.00 10.41 0.23
C ARG A 123 10.20 10.69 1.11
N VAL A 124 11.06 11.65 0.78
CA VAL A 124 12.18 12.03 1.64
C VAL A 124 11.67 12.56 2.98
N ASP A 125 10.76 13.53 2.95
CA ASP A 125 10.22 14.18 4.15
C ASP A 125 9.53 13.14 5.05
N VAL A 126 8.66 12.33 4.45
CA VAL A 126 7.91 11.30 5.15
C VAL A 126 8.79 10.17 5.67
N SER A 127 9.82 9.75 4.95
CA SER A 127 10.71 8.68 5.40
C SER A 127 11.48 9.08 6.65
N SER A 128 11.94 10.35 6.71
CA SER A 128 12.58 10.87 7.92
C SER A 128 11.62 10.90 9.12
N PHE A 129 10.36 11.29 8.89
CA PHE A 129 9.32 11.29 9.92
C PHE A 129 8.95 9.88 10.40
N LEU A 130 8.74 8.93 9.48
CA LEU A 130 8.42 7.55 9.83
C LEU A 130 9.55 6.91 10.63
N ARG A 131 10.81 7.12 10.22
CA ARG A 131 11.96 6.64 10.99
C ARG A 131 11.95 7.18 12.41
N LYS A 132 11.83 8.50 12.56
CA LYS A 132 11.84 9.15 13.87
C LYS A 132 10.68 8.67 14.76
N THR A 133 9.48 8.57 14.19
CA THR A 133 8.30 8.13 14.95
C THR A 133 8.34 6.66 15.31
N ILE A 134 8.91 5.78 14.47
CA ILE A 134 9.11 4.38 14.85
C ILE A 134 10.19 4.27 15.94
N GLU A 135 11.27 5.05 15.87
CA GLU A 135 12.29 5.10 16.93
C GLU A 135 11.76 5.64 18.27
N GLU A 136 10.84 6.61 18.24
CA GLU A 136 10.31 7.26 19.46
C GLU A 136 9.06 6.56 20.05
N THR A 137 8.19 6.02 19.20
CA THR A 137 6.86 5.52 19.58
C THR A 137 6.69 4.02 19.31
N GLY A 138 7.56 3.44 18.49
CA GLY A 138 7.45 2.05 18.09
C GLY A 138 6.35 1.73 17.10
N LEU A 139 6.33 0.47 16.69
CA LEU A 139 5.11 -0.17 16.19
C LEU A 139 4.31 -0.55 17.42
N VAL A 140 3.24 0.20 17.68
CA VAL A 140 2.41 0.00 18.86
C VAL A 140 1.67 -1.34 18.70
N SER A 141 1.60 -2.08 19.80
CA SER A 141 0.93 -3.37 20.00
C SER A 141 1.67 -4.64 19.57
N VAL A 142 1.79 -5.50 20.57
CA VAL A 142 2.29 -6.86 20.46
C VAL A 142 1.24 -7.71 19.73
N PRO A 143 1.61 -8.49 18.71
CA PRO A 143 0.72 -9.49 18.15
C PRO A 143 0.38 -10.54 19.21
N THR A 144 -0.85 -11.05 19.24
CA THR A 144 -1.10 -12.28 20.00
C THR A 144 -0.25 -13.42 19.41
N MET A 145 0.72 -13.89 20.20
CA MET A 145 1.69 -14.90 19.78
C MET A 145 1.37 -16.26 20.41
N THR A 146 1.74 -17.33 19.71
CA THR A 146 1.91 -18.64 20.34
C THR A 146 3.18 -18.68 21.20
N GLU A 147 3.25 -19.58 22.17
CA GLU A 147 4.44 -19.76 23.02
C GLU A 147 5.74 -19.90 22.19
N VAL A 148 5.68 -20.65 21.09
CA VAL A 148 6.81 -20.86 20.17
C VAL A 148 7.18 -19.58 19.41
N GLN A 149 6.20 -18.82 18.93
CA GLN A 149 6.48 -17.54 18.24
C GLN A 149 7.11 -16.53 19.18
N GLN A 150 6.67 -16.54 20.43
CA GLN A 150 7.18 -15.65 21.45
C GLN A 150 8.60 -15.99 21.89
N GLU A 151 8.94 -17.28 22.02
CA GLU A 151 10.32 -17.71 22.27
C GLU A 151 11.25 -17.19 21.17
N LYS A 152 10.87 -17.38 19.90
CA LYS A 152 11.66 -16.87 18.76
C LYS A 152 11.75 -15.35 18.72
N PHE A 153 10.67 -14.67 19.08
CA PHE A 153 10.66 -13.22 19.21
C PHE A 153 11.65 -12.76 20.29
N ARG A 154 11.63 -13.42 21.46
CA ARG A 154 12.53 -13.13 22.57
C ARG A 154 13.98 -13.34 22.20
N GLU A 155 14.31 -14.51 21.65
CA GLU A 155 15.67 -14.86 21.23
C GLU A 155 16.23 -13.84 20.24
N PHE A 156 15.41 -13.44 19.25
CA PHE A 156 15.79 -12.43 18.27
C PHE A 156 16.10 -11.07 18.90
N PHE A 157 15.24 -10.57 19.79
CA PHE A 157 15.45 -9.27 20.44
C PHE A 157 16.63 -9.30 21.42
N GLN A 158 16.81 -10.39 22.16
CA GLN A 158 17.95 -10.58 23.05
C GLN A 158 19.26 -10.58 22.25
N LYS A 159 19.29 -11.24 21.10
CA LYS A 159 20.45 -11.29 20.20
C LYS A 159 20.84 -9.91 19.65
N ILE A 160 19.85 -9.13 19.20
CA ILE A 160 20.08 -7.77 18.69
C ILE A 160 20.53 -6.81 19.80
N ARG A 161 19.88 -6.85 20.97
CA ARG A 161 20.08 -5.83 22.03
C ARG A 161 21.15 -6.16 23.03
N SER A 162 21.22 -7.42 23.48
CA SER A 162 22.16 -7.85 24.53
C SER A 162 23.49 -8.30 23.95
N GLU A 163 23.47 -9.04 22.84
CA GLU A 163 24.67 -9.61 22.24
C GLU A 163 25.27 -8.73 21.13
N GLY A 164 24.48 -7.82 20.56
CA GLY A 164 24.90 -6.96 19.46
C GLY A 164 25.26 -7.74 18.19
N SER A 165 24.69 -8.94 18.01
CA SER A 165 24.96 -9.78 16.86
C SER A 165 23.85 -9.66 15.81
N ASP A 166 24.24 -9.71 14.53
CA ASP A 166 23.29 -9.59 13.42
C ASP A 166 22.45 -10.87 13.30
N PRO A 167 21.10 -10.75 13.26
CA PRO A 167 20.24 -11.90 13.09
C PRO A 167 20.40 -12.48 11.69
N THR A 168 20.23 -13.80 11.57
CA THR A 168 20.22 -14.45 10.26
C THR A 168 18.97 -14.05 9.48
N PRO A 169 19.00 -14.10 8.12
CA PRO A 169 17.82 -13.80 7.32
C PRO A 169 16.61 -14.66 7.69
N GLU A 170 16.83 -15.93 8.07
CA GLU A 170 15.76 -16.85 8.47
C GLU A 170 15.11 -16.48 9.80
N GLU A 171 15.92 -16.10 10.80
CA GLU A 171 15.44 -15.58 12.09
C GLU A 171 14.61 -14.31 11.88
N LEU A 172 15.13 -13.37 11.08
CA LEU A 172 14.45 -12.13 10.74
C LEU A 172 13.09 -12.37 10.06
N ILE A 173 13.04 -13.21 9.01
CA ILE A 173 11.80 -13.54 8.31
C ILE A 173 10.78 -14.16 9.27
N THR A 174 11.24 -15.04 10.18
CA THR A 174 10.37 -15.71 11.13
C THR A 174 9.70 -14.70 12.06
N VAL A 175 10.43 -13.71 12.55
CA VAL A 175 9.90 -12.64 13.39
C VAL A 175 8.99 -11.70 12.60
N CYS A 176 9.37 -11.29 11.38
CA CYS A 176 8.55 -10.44 10.54
C CYS A 176 7.14 -11.02 10.29
N ARG A 177 7.03 -12.34 10.12
CA ARG A 177 5.74 -13.03 9.88
C ARG A 177 4.76 -12.95 11.05
N ILE A 178 5.24 -12.61 12.25
CA ILE A 178 4.37 -12.52 13.43
C ILE A 178 3.50 -11.25 13.36
N PHE A 179 4.02 -10.19 12.73
CA PHE A 179 3.35 -8.90 12.61
C PHE A 179 2.42 -8.87 11.40
N LYS A 180 1.12 -9.09 11.57
CA LYS A 180 0.18 -9.05 10.45
C LYS A 180 -0.04 -7.62 9.91
N ASP A 181 -0.38 -7.49 8.63
CA ASP A 181 -0.61 -6.19 8.01
C ASP A 181 -1.78 -5.46 8.68
N ASP A 182 -2.88 -6.14 8.97
CA ASP A 182 -4.04 -5.51 9.59
C ASP A 182 -3.75 -5.04 11.02
N LEU A 183 -3.02 -5.87 11.78
CA LEU A 183 -2.59 -5.52 13.13
C LEU A 183 -1.68 -4.29 13.13
N ILE A 184 -0.71 -4.22 12.22
CA ILE A 184 0.16 -3.03 12.13
C ILE A 184 -0.70 -1.79 11.84
N LEU A 185 -1.60 -1.87 10.85
CA LEU A 185 -2.41 -0.72 10.44
C LEU A 185 -3.38 -0.22 11.50
N ASP A 186 -3.97 -1.12 12.28
CA ASP A 186 -4.91 -0.75 13.33
C ASP A 186 -4.23 0.03 14.46
N ASN A 187 -2.96 -0.30 14.72
CA ASN A 187 -2.18 0.31 15.80
C ASN A 187 -1.28 1.47 15.36
N LEU A 188 -1.21 1.79 14.07
CA LEU A 188 -0.55 3.01 13.63
C LEU A 188 -1.35 4.24 14.09
N SER A 189 -0.66 5.19 14.72
CA SER A 189 -1.22 6.51 15.02
C SER A 189 -1.62 7.24 13.74
N ARG A 190 -2.58 8.16 13.84
CA ARG A 190 -3.03 8.99 12.72
C ARG A 190 -1.88 9.66 11.95
N PRO A 191 -0.87 10.29 12.60
CA PRO A 191 0.28 10.85 11.89
C PRO A 191 1.05 9.80 11.08
N GLN A 192 1.22 8.59 11.61
CA GLN A 192 1.87 7.48 10.90
C GLN A 192 1.03 6.98 9.72
N LEU A 193 -0.29 6.86 9.88
CA LEU A 193 -1.21 6.50 8.78
C LEU A 193 -1.17 7.54 7.65
N VAL A 194 -1.23 8.83 7.99
CA VAL A 194 -1.10 9.95 7.04
C VAL A 194 0.24 9.90 6.33
N ALA A 195 1.33 9.70 7.07
CA ALA A 195 2.67 9.56 6.54
C ALA A 195 2.73 8.39 5.55
N MET A 196 2.29 7.20 5.94
CA MET A 196 2.34 6.02 5.08
C MET A 196 1.47 6.18 3.82
N ALA A 197 0.27 6.73 3.95
CA ALA A 197 -0.59 7.06 2.80
C ALA A 197 0.12 7.99 1.80
N ARG A 198 0.76 9.07 2.29
CA ARG A 198 1.51 10.00 1.43
C ARG A 198 2.73 9.34 0.78
N TYR A 199 3.46 8.49 1.50
CA TYR A 199 4.59 7.74 0.97
C TYR A 199 4.19 6.83 -0.21
N MET A 200 3.04 6.16 -0.06
CA MET A 200 2.43 5.29 -1.06
C MET A 200 1.72 6.05 -2.20
N ASN A 201 1.82 7.38 -2.24
CA ASN A 201 1.14 8.25 -3.20
C ASN A 201 -0.40 8.12 -3.16
N LEU A 202 -0.96 7.96 -1.97
CA LEU A 202 -2.40 7.95 -1.71
C LEU A 202 -2.85 9.31 -1.17
N SER A 203 -4.15 9.58 -1.30
CA SER A 203 -4.76 10.73 -0.65
C SER A 203 -4.77 10.51 0.86
N ALA A 204 -4.17 11.42 1.61
CA ALA A 204 -4.15 11.38 3.07
C ALA A 204 -5.19 12.33 3.67
N PHE A 205 -6.44 12.16 3.24
CA PHE A 205 -7.61 12.90 3.72
C PHE A 205 -8.66 11.92 4.24
N GLY A 206 -9.42 12.34 5.25
CA GLY A 206 -10.46 11.54 5.89
C GLY A 206 -10.10 11.16 7.33
N THR A 207 -10.96 10.30 7.90
CA THR A 207 -10.78 9.66 9.19
C THR A 207 -9.75 8.52 9.11
N ASP A 208 -9.35 8.00 10.26
CA ASP A 208 -8.36 6.93 10.34
C ASP A 208 -8.84 5.65 9.65
N LEU A 209 -10.14 5.33 9.75
CA LEU A 209 -10.78 4.23 9.01
C LEU A 209 -10.58 4.36 7.49
N ILE A 210 -10.80 5.54 6.93
CA ILE A 210 -10.62 5.79 5.49
C ILE A 210 -9.16 5.63 5.09
N LEU A 211 -8.23 6.10 5.92
CA LEU A 211 -6.80 5.96 5.67
C LEU A 211 -6.39 4.49 5.65
N ARG A 212 -6.79 3.71 6.67
CA ARG A 212 -6.51 2.27 6.77
C ARG A 212 -7.09 1.53 5.57
N TYR A 213 -8.37 1.72 5.26
CA TYR A 213 -9.01 1.12 4.09
C TYR A 213 -8.25 1.41 2.78
N ASN A 214 -7.88 2.67 2.54
CA ASN A 214 -7.16 3.07 1.32
C ASN A 214 -5.79 2.38 1.23
N ILE A 215 -5.08 2.29 2.35
CA ILE A 215 -3.80 1.59 2.44
C ILE A 215 -4.01 0.09 2.17
N ARG A 216 -4.92 -0.58 2.88
CA ARG A 216 -5.23 -2.01 2.69
C ARG A 216 -5.60 -2.33 1.25
N TYR A 217 -6.48 -1.53 0.67
CA TYR A 217 -6.88 -1.63 -0.72
C TYR A 217 -5.67 -1.52 -1.66
N LYS A 218 -4.78 -0.55 -1.43
CA LYS A 218 -3.57 -0.38 -2.24
C LYS A 218 -2.59 -1.55 -2.08
N LEU A 219 -2.43 -2.08 -0.88
CA LEU A 219 -1.58 -3.24 -0.63
C LEU A 219 -2.11 -4.47 -1.39
N ARG A 220 -3.42 -4.75 -1.33
CA ARG A 220 -4.06 -5.83 -2.08
C ARG A 220 -3.87 -5.69 -3.60
N GLN A 221 -4.11 -4.50 -4.15
CA GLN A 221 -3.87 -4.22 -5.57
C GLN A 221 -2.42 -4.52 -5.97
N THR A 222 -1.47 -4.07 -5.13
CA THR A 222 -0.04 -4.30 -5.37
C THR A 222 0.29 -5.79 -5.30
N LYS A 223 -0.40 -6.57 -4.45
CA LYS A 223 -0.19 -8.02 -4.34
C LYS A 223 -0.64 -8.77 -5.58
N GLN A 224 -1.80 -8.37 -6.12
CA GLN A 224 -2.29 -8.92 -7.37
C GLN A 224 -1.32 -8.63 -8.53
N ASP A 225 -0.80 -7.41 -8.58
CA ASP A 225 0.25 -7.02 -9.54
C ASP A 225 1.55 -7.81 -9.32
N ASP A 226 1.96 -8.05 -8.08
CA ASP A 226 3.14 -8.87 -7.74
C ASP A 226 3.01 -10.30 -8.26
N ARG A 227 1.84 -10.93 -8.11
CA ARG A 227 1.56 -12.28 -8.63
C ARG A 227 1.70 -12.34 -10.15
N GLN A 228 1.18 -11.33 -10.84
CA GLN A 228 1.28 -11.24 -12.31
C GLN A 228 2.72 -11.03 -12.77
N ILE A 229 3.48 -10.17 -12.09
CA ILE A 229 4.89 -9.94 -12.43
C ILE A 229 5.73 -11.19 -12.17
N LEU A 230 5.46 -11.90 -11.06
CA LEU A 230 6.18 -13.14 -10.77
C LEU A 230 5.91 -14.20 -11.85
N TYR A 231 4.66 -14.30 -12.33
CA TYR A 231 4.27 -15.22 -13.40
C TYR A 231 4.92 -14.87 -14.76
N GLU A 232 4.92 -13.59 -15.16
CA GLU A 232 5.52 -13.13 -16.41
C GLU A 232 7.05 -13.02 -16.35
N GLY A 233 7.61 -12.94 -15.14
CA GLY A 233 9.03 -12.73 -14.87
C GLY A 233 9.42 -11.24 -14.87
N VAL A 234 10.33 -10.85 -13.96
CA VAL A 234 10.81 -9.47 -13.82
C VAL A 234 11.50 -8.98 -15.11
N ASP A 235 12.19 -9.87 -15.84
CA ASP A 235 12.90 -9.53 -17.08
C ASP A 235 11.98 -9.13 -18.24
N SER A 236 10.70 -9.52 -18.19
CA SER A 236 9.70 -9.14 -19.20
C SER A 236 9.35 -7.64 -19.18
N LEU A 237 9.64 -6.96 -18.07
CA LEU A 237 9.37 -5.54 -17.86
C LEU A 237 10.34 -4.66 -18.68
N SER A 238 9.77 -3.69 -19.41
CA SER A 238 10.52 -2.58 -19.97
C SER A 238 11.07 -1.67 -18.86
N VAL A 239 12.08 -0.85 -19.17
CA VAL A 239 12.69 0.06 -18.17
C VAL A 239 11.66 1.03 -17.58
N ALA A 240 10.75 1.55 -18.42
CA ALA A 240 9.68 2.44 -17.97
C ALA A 240 8.66 1.71 -17.07
N GLU A 241 8.28 0.47 -17.42
CA GLU A 241 7.40 -0.35 -16.58
C GLU A 241 8.06 -0.68 -15.25
N LEU A 242 9.33 -1.07 -15.27
CA LEU A 242 10.12 -1.38 -14.09
C LEU A 242 10.17 -0.20 -13.12
N GLN A 243 10.49 1.01 -13.62
CA GLN A 243 10.47 2.22 -12.80
C GLN A 243 9.09 2.47 -12.18
N GLN A 244 8.00 2.33 -12.94
CA GLN A 244 6.65 2.55 -12.40
C GLN A 244 6.27 1.50 -11.35
N VAL A 245 6.65 0.24 -11.56
CA VAL A 245 6.40 -0.90 -10.67
C VAL A 245 7.16 -0.75 -9.36
N CYS A 246 8.44 -0.42 -9.42
CA CYS A 246 9.25 -0.08 -8.26
C CYS A 246 8.66 1.13 -7.52
N MET A 247 8.33 2.19 -8.26
CA MET A 247 7.76 3.39 -7.66
C MET A 247 6.42 3.10 -6.95
N SER A 248 5.54 2.26 -7.50
CA SER A 248 4.25 1.94 -6.86
C SER A 248 4.38 1.14 -5.56
N ARG A 249 5.52 0.48 -5.33
CA ARG A 249 5.86 -0.27 -4.12
C ARG A 249 6.63 0.56 -3.07
N GLY A 250 6.95 1.81 -3.39
CA GLY A 250 7.77 2.66 -2.52
C GLY A 250 9.27 2.58 -2.81
N ILE A 251 9.71 1.65 -3.65
CA ILE A 251 11.13 1.44 -4.00
C ILE A 251 11.71 2.70 -4.65
N GLN A 252 12.93 3.05 -4.29
CA GLN A 252 13.65 4.18 -4.87
C GLN A 252 14.02 3.91 -6.33
N THR A 253 13.67 4.84 -7.21
CA THR A 253 13.92 4.72 -8.65
C THR A 253 14.87 5.75 -9.23
N PHE A 254 15.00 6.90 -8.54
CA PHE A 254 15.85 7.98 -9.03
C PHE A 254 17.33 7.69 -8.76
N GLY A 255 18.15 7.75 -9.81
CA GLY A 255 19.59 7.52 -9.72
C GLY A 255 19.98 6.05 -9.61
N VAL A 256 19.03 5.13 -9.76
CA VAL A 256 19.25 3.68 -9.65
C VAL A 256 19.33 3.07 -11.06
N SER A 257 20.27 2.16 -11.28
CA SER A 257 20.41 1.47 -12.57
C SER A 257 19.24 0.50 -12.82
N PRO A 258 18.86 0.24 -14.09
CA PRO A 258 17.82 -0.73 -14.39
C PRO A 258 18.09 -2.13 -13.83
N GLY A 259 19.36 -2.57 -13.82
CA GLY A 259 19.74 -3.87 -13.23
C GLY A 259 19.44 -3.92 -11.74
N LYS A 260 19.88 -2.89 -10.99
CA LYS A 260 19.61 -2.80 -9.56
C LYS A 260 18.11 -2.73 -9.25
N LEU A 261 17.32 -2.04 -10.09
CA LEU A 261 15.85 -2.04 -9.94
C LEU A 261 15.23 -3.42 -10.14
N ARG A 262 15.77 -4.25 -11.04
CA ARG A 262 15.32 -5.65 -11.19
C ARG A 262 15.67 -6.46 -9.94
N ASP A 263 16.86 -6.27 -9.38
CA ASP A 263 17.28 -6.95 -8.15
C ASP A 263 16.40 -6.55 -6.96
N ASP A 264 16.12 -5.26 -6.80
CA ASP A 264 15.27 -4.73 -5.73
C ASP A 264 13.83 -5.24 -5.87
N LEU A 265 13.29 -5.23 -7.09
CA LEU A 265 11.95 -5.77 -7.34
C LEU A 265 11.90 -7.28 -7.11
N SER A 266 12.91 -8.03 -7.53
CA SER A 266 12.98 -9.48 -7.30
C SER A 266 13.05 -9.80 -5.81
N THR A 267 13.82 -9.02 -5.06
CA THR A 267 13.91 -9.15 -3.60
C THR A 267 12.57 -8.84 -2.95
N TRP A 268 11.89 -7.76 -3.35
CA TRP A 268 10.54 -7.43 -2.90
C TRP A 268 9.55 -8.57 -3.15
N LEU A 269 9.51 -9.10 -4.37
CA LEU A 269 8.61 -10.19 -4.76
C LEU A 269 8.86 -11.45 -3.94
N ARG A 270 10.14 -11.81 -3.73
CA ARG A 270 10.52 -12.95 -2.90
C ARG A 270 10.06 -12.76 -1.46
N LEU A 271 10.41 -11.63 -0.84
CA LEU A 271 10.04 -11.31 0.54
C LEU A 271 8.52 -11.40 0.73
N ARG A 272 7.76 -10.83 -0.20
CA ARG A 272 6.32 -10.73 -0.09
C ARG A 272 5.57 -12.03 -0.42
N LEU A 273 5.88 -12.67 -1.55
CA LEU A 273 5.09 -13.79 -2.07
C LEU A 273 5.60 -15.15 -1.57
N VAL A 274 6.92 -15.30 -1.42
CA VAL A 274 7.56 -16.55 -1.01
C VAL A 274 7.77 -16.57 0.49
N GLU A 275 8.45 -15.54 1.00
CA GLU A 275 8.78 -15.46 2.42
C GLU A 275 7.62 -14.90 3.26
N ARG A 276 6.51 -14.48 2.62
CA ARG A 276 5.26 -14.00 3.27
C ARG A 276 5.52 -12.90 4.31
N VAL A 277 6.49 -12.03 4.03
CA VAL A 277 6.73 -10.82 4.83
C VAL A 277 5.57 -9.84 4.61
N PRO A 278 4.98 -9.29 5.69
CA PRO A 278 3.89 -8.31 5.63
C PRO A 278 4.23 -7.11 4.75
N ALA A 279 3.27 -6.66 3.93
CA ALA A 279 3.51 -5.60 2.98
C ALA A 279 3.71 -4.23 3.65
N THR A 280 3.07 -4.00 4.78
CA THR A 280 3.26 -2.82 5.65
C THR A 280 4.71 -2.71 6.09
N LEU A 281 5.31 -3.78 6.62
CA LEU A 281 6.73 -3.82 6.99
C LEU A 281 7.64 -3.56 5.79
N LEU A 282 7.31 -4.10 4.60
CA LEU A 282 8.08 -3.84 3.38
C LEU A 282 8.01 -2.37 2.93
N VAL A 283 6.87 -1.71 3.13
CA VAL A 283 6.73 -0.26 2.87
C VAL A 283 7.56 0.54 3.86
N LEU A 284 7.53 0.18 5.16
CA LEU A 284 8.35 0.84 6.18
C LEU A 284 9.85 0.64 5.94
N SER A 285 10.27 -0.57 5.56
CA SER A 285 11.67 -0.85 5.22
C SER A 285 12.11 -0.10 3.96
N SER A 286 11.21 0.05 2.97
CA SER A 286 11.48 0.89 1.80
C SER A 286 11.62 2.37 2.17
N ALA A 287 10.84 2.87 3.13
CA ALA A 287 10.98 4.24 3.64
C ALA A 287 12.34 4.41 4.33
N TYR A 288 12.77 3.43 5.12
CA TYR A 288 14.09 3.43 5.77
C TYR A 288 15.23 3.53 4.74
N LEU A 289 15.19 2.71 3.69
CA LEU A 289 16.18 2.75 2.59
C LEU A 289 16.18 4.10 1.86
N TYR A 290 15.00 4.69 1.65
CA TYR A 290 14.84 5.95 0.93
C TYR A 290 15.55 7.13 1.62
N SER A 291 15.54 7.15 2.96
CA SER A 291 16.25 8.17 3.76
C SER A 291 17.77 8.01 3.66
N ASN A 292 18.27 6.77 3.74
CA ASN A 292 19.72 6.49 3.76
C ASN A 292 20.39 6.78 2.40
N ALA A 293 19.65 6.64 1.30
CA ALA A 293 20.16 7.03 -0.01
C ALA A 293 20.32 8.56 -0.19
N VAL A 294 19.74 9.37 0.72
CA VAL A 294 19.82 10.84 0.70
C VAL A 294 20.81 11.36 1.74
N ILE A 295 21.05 10.63 2.83
CA ILE A 295 22.06 10.94 3.86
C ILE A 295 23.03 9.76 3.94
N PRO A 296 24.07 9.71 3.08
CA PRO A 296 25.11 8.71 3.19
C PRO A 296 25.96 9.03 4.43
N THR A 297 25.96 8.15 5.41
CA THR A 297 27.00 8.13 6.45
C THR A 297 28.19 7.35 5.90
N ASP A 298 29.40 7.91 6.05
CA ASP A 298 30.63 7.32 5.53
C ASP A 298 30.80 5.86 6.01
N GLY A 299 30.85 4.91 5.07
CA GLY A 299 31.07 3.48 5.34
C GLY A 299 29.91 2.53 5.01
N ASP A 300 28.76 3.03 4.55
CA ASP A 300 27.59 2.18 4.30
C ASP A 300 27.81 1.18 3.14
N SER A 301 27.92 -0.10 3.50
CA SER A 301 27.61 -1.22 2.61
C SER A 301 26.22 -1.03 2.02
N ALA A 302 25.97 -1.55 0.81
CA ALA A 302 24.66 -1.44 0.17
C ALA A 302 23.59 -2.08 1.06
N LYS A 303 22.85 -1.25 1.82
CA LYS A 303 21.83 -1.70 2.76
C LYS A 303 20.77 -2.51 2.03
N SER A 304 20.68 -3.77 2.41
CA SER A 304 19.72 -4.73 1.87
C SER A 304 18.32 -4.47 2.42
N TYR A 305 17.31 -5.06 1.78
CA TYR A 305 15.96 -5.11 2.34
C TYR A 305 15.93 -5.79 3.71
N TYR A 306 16.81 -6.79 3.93
CA TYR A 306 16.95 -7.44 5.22
C TYR A 306 17.47 -6.48 6.29
N ASP A 307 18.53 -5.71 6.01
CA ASP A 307 19.07 -4.72 6.95
C ASP A 307 18.04 -3.66 7.30
N ALA A 308 17.25 -3.21 6.33
CA ALA A 308 16.17 -2.25 6.56
C ALA A 308 15.03 -2.85 7.40
N LEU A 309 14.70 -4.12 7.22
CA LEU A 309 13.73 -4.82 8.08
C LEU A 309 14.26 -4.99 9.50
N THR A 310 15.54 -5.37 9.66
CA THR A 310 16.21 -5.43 10.97
C THR A 310 16.15 -4.08 11.66
N ALA A 311 16.44 -2.99 10.94
CA ALA A 311 16.36 -1.64 11.50
C ALA A 311 14.95 -1.29 11.99
N VAL A 312 13.92 -1.55 11.19
CA VAL A 312 12.52 -1.29 11.56
C VAL A 312 12.09 -2.10 12.79
N LEU A 313 12.51 -3.36 12.90
CA LEU A 313 12.22 -4.17 14.08
C LEU A 313 13.04 -3.75 15.31
N SER A 314 14.29 -3.36 15.13
CA SER A 314 15.17 -2.92 16.22
C SER A 314 14.68 -1.63 16.90
N SER A 315 13.96 -0.79 16.15
CA SER A 315 13.37 0.45 16.66
C SER A 315 12.11 0.27 17.51
N ILE A 316 11.58 -0.96 17.65
CA ILE A 316 10.42 -1.22 18.51
C ILE A 316 10.83 -0.98 19.98
N PRO A 317 10.15 -0.15 20.79
CA PRO A 317 10.58 0.18 22.15
C PRO A 317 10.71 -1.04 23.08
N ASP A 318 11.55 -0.92 24.12
CA ASP A 318 11.72 -1.97 25.14
C ASP A 318 10.41 -2.25 25.89
N GLU A 319 9.55 -1.25 26.04
CA GLU A 319 8.26 -1.37 26.74
C GLU A 319 7.37 -2.44 26.09
N VAL A 320 7.34 -2.50 24.75
CA VAL A 320 6.59 -3.50 23.98
C VAL A 320 7.14 -4.91 24.21
N PHE A 321 8.46 -5.05 24.36
CA PHE A 321 9.10 -6.32 24.71
C PHE A 321 8.70 -6.78 26.12
N HIS A 322 8.71 -5.89 27.10
CA HIS A 322 8.32 -6.20 28.47
C HIS A 322 6.81 -6.48 28.59
N GLU A 323 5.97 -5.82 27.79
CA GLU A 323 4.54 -6.15 27.67
C GLU A 323 4.32 -7.57 27.18
N THR A 324 5.08 -8.04 26.17
CA THR A 324 5.00 -9.44 25.71
C THR A 324 5.29 -10.42 26.86
N ASP A 325 6.28 -10.12 27.68
CA ASP A 325 6.69 -10.95 28.82
C ASP A 325 5.66 -10.98 29.94
N LEU A 326 5.00 -9.84 30.15
CA LEU A 326 3.93 -9.71 31.14
C LEU A 326 2.63 -10.39 30.67
N GLU A 327 2.29 -10.33 29.38
CA GLU A 327 1.13 -11.04 28.83
C GLU A 327 1.22 -12.55 29.00
N VAL A 328 2.41 -13.17 28.95
CA VAL A 328 2.63 -14.61 29.21
C VAL A 328 2.25 -15.01 30.61
N SER A 329 2.71 -14.23 31.58
CA SER A 329 2.40 -14.43 33.00
C SER A 329 0.89 -14.34 33.21
N SER A 330 0.20 -13.60 32.34
CA SER A 330 -1.24 -13.38 32.37
C SER A 330 -2.05 -14.47 31.65
N ALA A 331 -1.57 -14.96 30.49
CA ALA A 331 -2.26 -15.93 29.63
C ALA A 331 -2.22 -17.37 30.19
N THR A 332 -1.22 -17.70 31.02
CA THR A 332 -1.16 -18.96 31.80
C THR A 332 -2.14 -19.01 32.99
N GLY A 333 -3.00 -18.00 33.16
CA GLY A 333 -4.08 -17.99 34.15
C GLY A 333 -4.07 -16.81 35.13
N SER A 334 -3.25 -15.77 34.93
CA SER A 334 -3.13 -14.62 35.83
C SER A 334 -3.33 -13.24 35.17
N ALA A 335 -4.09 -13.14 34.08
CA ALA A 335 -4.58 -11.84 33.63
C ALA A 335 -5.57 -11.34 34.68
N THR A 336 -5.09 -10.44 35.54
CA THR A 336 -5.93 -9.84 36.57
C THR A 336 -7.06 -9.08 35.88
N ASN A 337 -8.28 -9.14 36.43
CA ASN A 337 -9.42 -8.40 35.88
C ASN A 337 -9.15 -6.89 35.73
N LYS A 338 -8.13 -6.36 36.43
CA LYS A 338 -7.63 -4.99 36.28
C LYS A 338 -7.00 -4.73 34.91
N GLN A 339 -6.11 -5.61 34.43
CA GLN A 339 -5.45 -5.44 33.12
C GLN A 339 -6.46 -5.59 31.97
N ARG A 340 -7.39 -6.55 32.06
CA ARG A 340 -8.50 -6.65 31.08
C ARG A 340 -9.37 -5.40 31.06
N LEU A 341 -9.63 -4.80 32.22
CA LEU A 341 -10.40 -3.55 32.33
C LEU A 341 -9.66 -2.37 31.70
N GLU A 342 -8.33 -2.33 31.81
CA GLU A 342 -7.49 -1.28 31.23
C GLU A 342 -7.51 -1.31 29.70
N VAL A 343 -7.30 -2.50 29.11
CA VAL A 343 -7.44 -2.70 27.66
C VAL A 343 -8.84 -2.31 27.18
N LEU A 344 -9.90 -2.69 27.90
CA LEU A 344 -11.27 -2.31 27.52
C LEU A 344 -11.51 -0.80 27.58
N LYS A 345 -10.92 -0.10 28.56
CA LYS A 345 -11.03 1.37 28.65
C LYS A 345 -10.29 2.05 27.52
N GLU A 346 -9.08 1.59 27.20
CA GLU A 346 -8.30 2.11 26.08
C GLU A 346 -9.06 1.92 24.76
N GLN A 347 -9.63 0.74 24.53
CA GLN A 347 -10.51 0.49 23.38
C GLN A 347 -11.74 1.40 23.37
N GLU A 348 -12.38 1.66 24.52
CA GLU A 348 -13.51 2.60 24.62
C GLU A 348 -13.09 4.04 24.30
N GLU A 349 -11.88 4.46 24.70
CA GLU A 349 -11.31 5.77 24.35
C GLU A 349 -11.03 5.88 22.85
N LEU A 350 -10.39 4.88 22.24
CA LEU A 350 -10.17 4.82 20.79
C LEU A 350 -11.49 4.89 20.01
N ILE A 351 -12.52 4.18 20.45
CA ILE A 351 -13.87 4.23 19.86
C ILE A 351 -14.48 5.63 19.99
N LYS A 352 -14.31 6.31 21.14
CA LYS A 352 -14.80 7.68 21.33
C LYS A 352 -14.09 8.67 20.41
N GLU A 353 -12.78 8.54 20.27
CA GLU A 353 -11.99 9.36 19.36
C GLU A 353 -12.42 9.16 17.90
N GLU A 354 -12.60 7.92 17.46
CA GLU A 354 -13.08 7.61 16.11
C GLU A 354 -14.48 8.20 15.85
N ASN A 355 -15.42 8.01 16.78
CA ASN A 355 -16.76 8.60 16.70
C ASN A 355 -16.73 10.13 16.70
N GLN A 356 -15.77 10.75 17.38
CA GLN A 356 -15.59 12.20 17.36
C GLN A 356 -15.03 12.66 16.01
N GLN A 357 -14.03 11.96 15.46
CA GLN A 357 -13.50 12.24 14.12
C GLN A 357 -14.59 12.14 13.04
N GLU A 358 -15.48 11.14 13.11
CA GLU A 358 -16.60 11.01 12.18
C GLU A 358 -17.53 12.23 12.26
N LYS A 359 -17.92 12.65 13.47
CA LYS A 359 -18.77 13.83 13.70
C LYS A 359 -18.13 15.11 13.18
N GLU A 360 -16.83 15.31 13.44
CA GLU A 360 -16.08 16.49 12.99
C GLU A 360 -15.87 16.51 11.47
N SER A 361 -15.73 15.35 10.84
CA SER A 361 -15.56 15.24 9.39
C SER A 361 -16.85 15.52 8.59
N GLY A 362 -18.02 15.47 9.25
CA GLY A 362 -19.32 15.65 8.62
C GLY A 362 -19.71 14.55 7.62
N HIS A 363 -18.92 13.46 7.51
CA HIS A 363 -19.20 12.30 6.67
C HIS A 363 -19.60 11.12 7.54
N VAL A 364 -20.84 10.63 7.38
CA VAL A 364 -21.23 9.32 7.92
C VAL A 364 -20.59 8.26 7.01
N ILE A 365 -19.63 7.51 7.55
CA ILE A 365 -18.92 6.49 6.78
C ILE A 365 -19.84 5.28 6.65
N ASN A 366 -20.55 5.17 5.53
CA ASN A 366 -21.32 3.97 5.17
C ASN A 366 -20.46 2.83 4.60
N VAL A 367 -19.14 2.96 4.66
CA VAL A 367 -18.18 1.95 4.17
C VAL A 367 -17.72 1.14 5.37
N LYS A 368 -18.16 -0.12 5.48
CA LYS A 368 -17.51 -1.07 6.38
C LYS A 368 -16.11 -1.35 5.85
N ASP A 369 -15.10 -1.19 6.70
CA ASP A 369 -13.74 -1.61 6.39
C ASP A 369 -13.62 -3.13 6.52
N ASP A 370 -14.27 -3.85 5.60
CA ASP A 370 -14.18 -5.32 5.50
C ASP A 370 -12.94 -5.75 4.68
N ALA A 371 -12.06 -4.81 4.34
CA ALA A 371 -10.86 -5.09 3.59
C ALA A 371 -9.79 -5.64 4.54
N SER A 372 -9.35 -6.88 4.35
CA SER A 372 -8.13 -7.39 4.98
C SER A 372 -6.95 -7.24 4.01
N ALA A 373 -5.79 -6.79 4.49
CA ALA A 373 -4.55 -6.82 3.72
C ALA A 373 -3.81 -8.16 3.84
N ASP A 374 -4.18 -8.96 4.85
CA ASP A 374 -3.59 -10.27 5.14
C ASP A 374 -4.16 -11.40 4.24
N ASP A 375 -3.51 -12.56 4.32
CA ASP A 375 -3.82 -13.71 3.48
C ASP A 375 -4.89 -14.58 4.12
N GLU A 376 -6.07 -14.67 3.51
CA GLU A 376 -7.16 -15.57 3.96
C GLU A 376 -6.78 -17.06 3.94
N GLU A 377 -5.72 -17.45 3.20
CA GLU A 377 -5.28 -18.84 3.03
C GLU A 377 -4.87 -19.54 4.35
N VAL A 378 -4.50 -18.79 5.39
CA VAL A 378 -4.11 -19.39 6.68
C VAL A 378 -5.34 -19.85 7.49
N ALA A 379 -6.53 -19.30 7.24
CA ALA A 379 -7.75 -19.65 7.97
C ALA A 379 -8.40 -20.97 7.48
N ALA A 380 -8.22 -21.32 6.20
CA ALA A 380 -8.86 -22.50 5.59
C ALA A 380 -8.18 -23.83 5.95
N VAL A 381 -6.88 -23.81 6.25
CA VAL A 381 -6.12 -25.02 6.62
C VAL A 381 -6.45 -25.50 8.04
N ALA A 382 -6.73 -24.58 8.96
CA ALA A 382 -7.11 -24.91 10.34
C ALA A 382 -8.56 -25.44 10.46
N THR A 383 -9.45 -25.05 9.55
CA THR A 383 -10.86 -25.48 9.54
C THR A 383 -11.08 -26.81 8.82
N SER A 384 -10.29 -27.12 7.78
CA SER A 384 -10.41 -28.40 7.07
C SER A 384 -9.89 -29.59 7.89
N ALA A 385 -8.98 -29.38 8.85
CA ALA A 385 -8.47 -30.44 9.72
C ALA A 385 -9.45 -30.87 10.85
N LYS A 386 -10.58 -30.17 11.02
CA LYS A 386 -11.60 -30.46 12.04
C LYS A 386 -12.90 -31.08 11.49
N GLY A 387 -12.98 -31.33 10.18
CA GLY A 387 -14.22 -31.73 9.49
C GLY A 387 -14.37 -33.21 9.15
N GLU A 388 -13.40 -34.09 9.47
CA GLU A 388 -13.42 -35.49 9.01
C GLU A 388 -13.72 -36.56 10.08
N GLU A 389 -14.15 -36.18 11.29
CA GLU A 389 -14.72 -37.13 12.25
C GLU A 389 -16.18 -36.80 12.57
N GLU A 390 -17.11 -37.09 11.66
CA GLU A 390 -18.46 -37.51 12.03
C GLU A 390 -19.14 -38.25 10.87
N GLY A 391 -19.21 -39.58 11.00
CA GLY A 391 -19.87 -40.48 10.04
C GLY A 391 -21.41 -40.32 10.03
N PRO A 392 -22.09 -40.84 9.00
CA PRO A 392 -23.47 -40.47 8.70
C PRO A 392 -24.46 -41.16 9.64
N LYS A 393 -25.25 -40.38 10.39
CA LYS A 393 -26.44 -40.89 11.09
C LYS A 393 -27.61 -41.01 10.12
N LYS A 394 -28.13 -42.24 10.02
CA LYS A 394 -29.35 -42.66 9.30
C LYS A 394 -30.56 -41.78 9.64
N ALA A 395 -31.36 -41.50 8.62
CA ALA A 395 -32.72 -40.99 8.74
C ALA A 395 -33.67 -42.08 9.24
N GLU A 396 -34.50 -41.76 10.23
CA GLU A 396 -35.75 -42.46 10.55
C GLU A 396 -36.90 -41.45 10.60
N GLU A 397 -37.98 -41.82 9.93
CA GLU A 397 -39.23 -41.08 9.73
C GLU A 397 -40.16 -41.10 10.98
N PRO A 398 -41.21 -40.26 11.03
CA PRO A 398 -41.87 -39.85 12.26
C PRO A 398 -43.01 -40.77 12.69
N VAL A 399 -43.18 -40.96 14.00
CA VAL A 399 -44.37 -41.58 14.60
C VAL A 399 -45.25 -40.53 15.28
N LYS A 400 -46.45 -40.38 14.74
CA LYS A 400 -47.64 -39.77 15.37
C LYS A 400 -47.97 -40.50 16.66
N ASP A 401 -48.33 -39.76 17.72
CA ASP A 401 -49.55 -40.12 18.45
C ASP A 401 -50.25 -38.94 19.13
N ARG A 402 -51.59 -39.04 19.10
CA ARG A 402 -52.58 -38.04 19.51
C ARG A 402 -52.95 -38.18 21.00
N LYS A 403 -53.19 -37.06 21.68
CA LYS A 403 -54.45 -36.57 22.34
C LYS A 403 -53.99 -35.85 23.61
N GLY A 404 -54.49 -34.70 24.04
CA GLY A 404 -55.77 -34.03 23.85
C GLY A 404 -56.27 -33.66 25.24
N ASP A 405 -56.40 -32.36 25.54
CA ASP A 405 -57.34 -31.76 26.54
C ASP A 405 -57.09 -30.23 26.51
N GLU A 406 -58.01 -29.43 25.98
CA GLU A 406 -59.16 -28.82 26.67
C GLU A 406 -58.83 -27.53 27.45
N THR A 407 -59.16 -26.42 26.77
CA THR A 407 -60.02 -25.30 27.23
C THR A 407 -59.51 -24.18 28.15
N LYS A 408 -60.03 -22.98 27.81
CA LYS A 408 -60.29 -21.74 28.58
C LYS A 408 -59.14 -20.72 28.64
N VAL A 409 -59.30 -19.45 28.25
CA VAL A 409 -60.39 -18.62 27.69
C VAL A 409 -59.73 -17.62 26.74
#